data_AF-A0A7J3W8Y5-F1
#
_entry.id   AF-A0A7J3W8Y5-F1
#
_cell.length_a   1.000
_cell.length_b   1.000
_cell.length_c   1.000
_cell.angle_alpha   90.00
_cell.angle_beta   90.00
_cell.angle_gamma   90.00
#
_symmetry.space_group_name_H-M   'P 1'
#
loop_
_entity.id
_entity.type
_entity.pdbx_description
1 polymer ?
#
loop_
_entity_poly.entity_id
_entity_poly.type
_entity_poly.pdbx_seq_one_letter_code
_entity_poly.pdbx_strand_id
1 'polypeptide(L)'
;MRTISGSIELIALHELTHHMVWYAGIGPTRLWVHEGMAEYFSMEIGWILGYREAVSMHRSEVENVLSTIGSKYGFVQSWSMGSTPSNVIAYYAASYKIFKTLGDKYGGLEYYRRFFKIIKQMGSVNDDSSIITALGQAANNTIEVLEMFKRWGFTGISSIEEIAVIMEKARKTVEDLSILLQPFKLIAQILMSMALEAYSRGYYSRALLYANGAVIIAANAPILCLIMYGIVTLLIARLAYKRRIKPKPVKLELLFCPYCGARLPKGALYCPYCGRRIQYY
;
A
#
# COMPACT_ATOMS: atom_id res chain seq x y z
N MET A 1 -35.54 2.27 -27.26
CA MET A 1 -34.77 3.36 -26.64
C MET A 1 -34.68 4.48 -27.69
N ARG A 2 -35.32 5.64 -27.49
CA ARG A 2 -35.07 6.79 -28.36
C ARG A 2 -33.81 7.45 -27.82
N THR A 3 -32.70 7.36 -28.54
CA THR A 3 -31.48 8.12 -28.25
C THR A 3 -31.81 9.60 -28.41
N ILE A 4 -31.48 10.40 -27.40
CA ILE A 4 -31.66 11.85 -27.47
C ILE A 4 -30.59 12.40 -28.41
N SER A 5 -30.96 13.42 -29.18
CA SER A 5 -30.00 14.12 -30.04
C SER A 5 -28.85 14.68 -29.19
N GLY A 6 -27.61 14.39 -29.55
CA GLY A 6 -26.42 14.78 -28.76
C GLY A 6 -25.83 13.67 -27.88
N SER A 7 -26.52 12.53 -27.68
CA SER A 7 -25.98 11.44 -26.83
C SER A 7 -24.75 10.76 -27.44
N ILE A 8 -24.72 10.56 -28.76
CA ILE A 8 -23.57 9.95 -29.44
C ILE A 8 -22.37 10.91 -29.40
N GLU A 9 -22.63 12.20 -29.58
CA GLU A 9 -21.62 13.26 -29.54
C GLU A 9 -20.99 13.38 -28.15
N LEU A 10 -21.80 13.26 -27.08
CA LEU A 10 -21.28 13.19 -25.70
C LEU A 10 -20.35 11.98 -25.49
N ILE A 11 -20.76 10.79 -25.94
CA ILE A 11 -19.93 9.59 -25.87
C ILE A 11 -18.63 9.79 -26.65
N ALA A 12 -18.70 10.35 -27.86
CA ALA A 12 -17.52 10.63 -28.66
C ALA A 12 -16.57 11.63 -27.98
N LEU A 13 -17.10 12.67 -27.33
CA LEU A 13 -16.31 13.62 -26.55
C LEU A 13 -15.66 12.97 -25.32
N HIS A 14 -16.34 12.03 -24.66
CA HIS A 14 -15.80 11.25 -23.54
C HIS A 14 -14.59 10.42 -23.99
N GLU A 15 -14.76 9.61 -25.03
CA GLU A 15 -13.69 8.77 -25.57
C GLU A 15 -12.51 9.60 -26.10
N LEU A 16 -12.79 10.71 -26.79
CA LEU A 16 -11.75 11.63 -27.25
C LEU A 16 -10.97 12.24 -26.07
N THR A 17 -11.66 12.54 -24.97
CA THR A 17 -11.02 13.08 -23.78
C THR A 17 -10.00 12.13 -23.19
N HIS A 18 -10.26 10.82 -23.15
CA HIS A 18 -9.26 9.84 -22.72
C HIS A 18 -7.96 9.93 -23.51
N HIS A 19 -8.05 10.03 -24.83
CA HIS A 19 -6.88 10.20 -25.68
C HIS A 19 -6.13 11.50 -25.38
N MET A 20 -6.85 12.60 -25.14
CA MET A 20 -6.24 13.89 -24.80
C MET A 20 -5.57 13.90 -23.41
N VAL A 21 -6.23 13.32 -22.40
CA VAL A 21 -5.70 13.20 -21.03
C VAL A 21 -4.42 12.36 -21.03
N TRP A 22 -4.42 11.25 -21.78
CA TRP A 22 -3.23 10.42 -21.94
C TRP A 22 -2.11 11.18 -22.65
N TYR A 23 -2.40 11.82 -23.78
CA TYR A 23 -1.43 12.62 -24.53
C TYR A 23 -0.84 13.78 -23.70
N ALA A 24 -1.63 14.34 -22.78
CA ALA A 24 -1.17 15.40 -21.88
C ALA A 24 -0.16 14.92 -20.82
N GLY A 25 0.04 13.61 -20.66
CA GLY A 25 1.04 13.01 -19.76
C GLY A 25 0.45 12.22 -18.59
N ILE A 26 -0.87 12.14 -18.47
CA ILE A 26 -1.52 11.38 -17.37
C ILE A 26 -1.74 9.96 -17.86
N GLY A 27 -0.96 8.99 -17.36
CA GLY A 27 -1.12 7.62 -17.83
C GLY A 27 -2.43 6.97 -17.38
N PRO A 28 -2.84 5.89 -18.06
CA PRO A 28 -4.18 5.30 -17.91
C PRO A 28 -4.37 4.53 -16.60
N THR A 29 -3.34 4.40 -15.77
CA THR A 29 -3.37 3.62 -14.52
C THR A 29 -4.20 4.27 -13.42
N ARG A 30 -4.59 5.55 -13.56
CA ARG A 30 -5.45 6.27 -12.63
C ARG A 30 -6.82 6.51 -13.28
N LEU A 31 -7.65 5.47 -13.25
CA LEU A 31 -8.97 5.48 -13.88
C LEU A 31 -9.85 6.62 -13.37
N TRP A 32 -9.84 6.92 -12.08
CA TRP A 32 -10.62 8.01 -11.51
C TRP A 32 -10.29 9.37 -12.15
N VAL A 33 -9.04 9.58 -12.58
CA VAL A 33 -8.64 10.82 -13.27
C VAL A 33 -9.14 10.83 -14.70
N HIS A 34 -8.93 9.72 -15.41
CA HIS A 34 -9.35 9.56 -16.80
C HIS A 34 -10.86 9.69 -16.95
N GLU A 35 -11.61 8.88 -16.23
CA GLU A 35 -13.08 8.84 -16.29
C GLU A 35 -13.68 10.11 -15.72
N GLY A 36 -13.15 10.63 -14.60
CA GLY A 36 -13.64 11.87 -14.02
C GLY A 36 -13.45 13.09 -14.91
N MET A 37 -12.31 13.19 -15.61
CA MET A 37 -12.06 14.25 -16.59
C MET A 37 -12.88 14.06 -17.87
N ALA A 38 -13.02 12.83 -18.36
CA ALA A 38 -13.82 12.52 -19.53
C ALA A 38 -15.30 12.86 -19.31
N GLU A 39 -15.86 12.51 -18.16
CA GLU A 39 -17.22 12.91 -17.76
C GLU A 39 -17.36 14.43 -17.69
N TYR A 40 -16.44 15.11 -16.99
CA TYR A 40 -16.53 16.56 -16.81
C TYR A 40 -16.35 17.32 -18.13
N PHE A 41 -15.32 17.03 -18.91
CA PHE A 41 -15.05 17.75 -20.16
C PHE A 41 -16.07 17.45 -21.25
N SER A 42 -16.54 16.20 -21.38
CA SER A 42 -17.58 15.88 -22.36
C SER A 42 -18.87 16.67 -22.09
N MET A 43 -19.28 16.80 -20.82
CA MET A 43 -20.43 17.60 -20.44
C MET A 43 -20.22 19.10 -20.66
N GLU A 44 -19.08 19.67 -20.25
CA GLU A 44 -18.83 21.10 -20.41
C GLU A 44 -18.66 21.50 -21.88
N ILE A 45 -17.94 20.71 -22.68
CA ILE A 45 -17.79 20.95 -24.12
C ILE A 45 -19.11 20.70 -24.84
N GLY A 46 -19.82 19.61 -24.51
CA GLY A 46 -21.12 19.30 -25.10
C GLY A 46 -22.15 20.41 -24.86
N TRP A 47 -22.13 21.01 -23.67
CA TRP A 47 -22.94 22.18 -23.35
C TRP A 47 -22.61 23.39 -24.24
N ILE A 48 -21.32 23.68 -24.43
CA ILE A 48 -20.83 24.77 -25.29
C ILE A 48 -21.23 24.55 -26.75
N LEU A 49 -21.16 23.30 -27.23
CA LEU A 49 -21.53 22.91 -28.60
C LEU A 49 -23.04 22.86 -28.85
N GLY A 50 -23.86 23.06 -27.82
CA GLY A 50 -25.32 23.16 -27.95
C GLY A 50 -26.09 21.88 -27.65
N TYR A 51 -25.43 20.79 -27.23
CA TYR A 51 -26.07 19.51 -26.87
C TYR A 51 -26.71 19.54 -25.47
N ARG A 52 -27.39 20.64 -25.12
CA ARG A 52 -27.83 20.94 -23.75
C ARG A 52 -28.80 19.91 -23.18
N GLU A 53 -29.72 19.38 -23.98
CA GLU A 53 -30.70 18.39 -23.53
C GLU A 53 -30.01 17.09 -23.09
N ALA A 54 -29.13 16.55 -23.94
CA ALA A 54 -28.35 15.36 -23.64
C ALA A 54 -27.43 15.57 -22.42
N VAL A 55 -26.76 16.73 -22.33
CA VAL A 55 -25.93 17.07 -21.15
C VAL A 55 -26.77 17.13 -19.88
N SER A 56 -27.96 17.73 -19.95
CA SER A 56 -28.83 17.91 -18.78
C SER A 56 -29.34 16.58 -18.27
N MET A 57 -29.76 15.69 -19.18
CA MET A 57 -30.18 14.33 -18.82
C MET A 57 -29.03 13.55 -18.17
N HIS A 58 -27.87 13.51 -18.82
CA HIS A 58 -26.69 12.79 -18.30
C HIS A 58 -26.27 13.32 -16.93
N ARG A 59 -26.27 14.65 -16.76
CA ARG A 59 -25.97 15.29 -15.47
C ARG A 59 -26.97 14.87 -14.38
N SER A 60 -28.27 14.80 -14.68
CA SER A 60 -29.27 14.32 -13.74
C SER A 60 -29.07 12.85 -13.35
N GLU A 61 -28.68 12.00 -14.29
CA GLU A 61 -28.35 10.59 -14.01
C GLU A 61 -27.17 10.47 -13.05
N VAL A 62 -26.10 11.23 -13.30
CA VAL A 62 -24.92 11.26 -12.42
C VAL A 62 -25.28 11.82 -11.04
N GLU A 63 -26.09 12.87 -10.96
CA GLU A 63 -26.56 13.46 -9.70
C GLU A 63 -27.42 12.49 -8.88
N ASN A 64 -28.27 11.70 -9.54
CA ASN A 64 -29.04 10.64 -8.89
C ASN A 64 -28.11 9.61 -8.24
N VAL A 65 -27.05 9.19 -8.93
CA VAL A 65 -26.04 8.27 -8.37
C VAL A 65 -25.32 8.93 -7.19
N LEU A 66 -24.92 10.20 -7.33
CA LEU A 66 -24.24 10.95 -6.27
C LEU A 66 -25.06 11.03 -4.97
N SER A 67 -26.40 11.13 -5.09
CA SER A 67 -27.30 11.15 -3.93
C SER A 67 -27.22 9.87 -3.08
N THR A 68 -26.79 8.75 -3.67
CA THR A 68 -26.71 7.44 -3.00
C THR A 68 -25.37 7.15 -2.34
N ILE A 69 -24.29 7.83 -2.74
CA ILE A 69 -22.91 7.51 -2.31
C ILE A 69 -22.34 8.52 -1.29
N GLY A 70 -23.05 9.61 -1.02
CA GLY A 70 -22.65 10.61 -0.02
C GLY A 70 -21.48 11.51 -0.47
N SER A 71 -20.62 11.90 0.47
CA SER A 71 -19.54 12.88 0.27
C SER A 71 -18.11 12.32 0.38
N LYS A 72 -17.98 11.00 0.54
CA LYS A 72 -16.69 10.31 0.63
C LYS A 72 -16.35 9.66 -0.70
N TYR A 73 -15.54 10.34 -1.50
CA TYR A 73 -15.15 9.92 -2.84
C TYR A 73 -13.80 9.18 -2.89
N GLY A 74 -13.08 9.06 -1.77
CA GLY A 74 -11.73 8.48 -1.71
C GLY A 74 -11.63 7.01 -2.12
N PHE A 75 -12.75 6.30 -2.16
CA PHE A 75 -12.79 4.93 -2.66
C PHE A 75 -12.34 4.82 -4.13
N VAL A 76 -12.40 5.91 -4.91
CA VAL A 76 -11.93 5.90 -6.31
C VAL A 76 -10.42 5.68 -6.44
N GLN A 77 -9.61 5.85 -5.37
CA GLN A 77 -8.18 5.55 -5.38
C GLN A 77 -7.87 4.07 -5.64
N SER A 78 -8.77 3.16 -5.23
CA SER A 78 -8.58 1.72 -5.44
C SER A 78 -8.96 1.27 -6.85
N TRP A 79 -9.50 2.17 -7.68
CA TRP A 79 -9.97 1.84 -9.01
C TRP A 79 -8.80 1.59 -9.97
N SER A 80 -8.72 0.36 -10.47
CA SER A 80 -7.68 -0.09 -11.38
C SER A 80 -8.24 -1.01 -12.47
N MET A 81 -7.55 -1.11 -13.62
CA MET A 81 -8.01 -1.93 -14.76
C MET A 81 -8.15 -3.43 -14.44
N GLY A 82 -7.49 -3.93 -13.39
CA GLY A 82 -7.53 -5.33 -12.98
C GLY A 82 -8.65 -5.67 -11.99
N SER A 83 -9.45 -4.69 -11.58
CA SER A 83 -10.49 -4.85 -10.57
C SER A 83 -11.73 -4.07 -10.98
N THR A 84 -12.78 -4.76 -11.42
CA THR A 84 -14.07 -4.13 -11.70
C THR A 84 -14.86 -4.05 -10.39
N PRO A 85 -15.12 -2.85 -9.84
CA PRO A 85 -15.94 -2.72 -8.65
C PRO A 85 -17.37 -3.22 -8.89
N SER A 86 -18.06 -3.68 -7.85
CA SER A 86 -19.47 -4.11 -7.96
C SER A 86 -20.41 -2.98 -8.40
N ASN A 87 -20.08 -1.73 -8.04
CA ASN A 87 -20.81 -0.54 -8.47
C ASN A 87 -19.88 0.41 -9.23
N VAL A 88 -19.61 0.10 -10.49
CA VAL A 88 -18.77 0.92 -11.38
C VAL A 88 -19.35 2.34 -11.54
N ILE A 89 -20.67 2.47 -11.64
CA ILE A 89 -21.34 3.76 -11.87
C ILE A 89 -21.04 4.76 -10.73
N ALA A 90 -20.94 4.29 -9.49
CA ALA A 90 -20.52 5.11 -8.36
C ALA A 90 -19.10 5.69 -8.52
N TYR A 91 -18.18 4.95 -9.13
CA TYR A 91 -16.81 5.41 -9.36
C TYR A 91 -16.78 6.51 -10.43
N TYR A 92 -17.52 6.35 -11.52
CA TYR A 92 -17.69 7.40 -12.53
C TYR A 92 -18.29 8.67 -11.90
N ALA A 93 -19.40 8.54 -11.18
CA ALA A 93 -20.08 9.66 -10.56
C ALA A 93 -19.20 10.40 -9.53
N ALA A 94 -18.53 9.67 -8.64
CA ALA A 94 -17.62 10.25 -7.65
C ALA A 94 -16.42 10.95 -8.31
N SER A 95 -15.85 10.34 -9.37
CA SER A 95 -14.75 10.91 -10.13
C SER A 95 -15.17 12.21 -10.82
N TYR A 96 -16.30 12.20 -11.54
CA TYR A 96 -16.90 13.40 -12.10
C TYR A 96 -17.09 14.49 -11.04
N LYS A 97 -17.63 14.14 -9.86
CA LYS A 97 -17.89 15.12 -8.81
C LYS A 97 -16.61 15.79 -8.30
N ILE A 98 -15.50 15.06 -8.21
CA ILE A 98 -14.19 15.62 -7.86
C ILE A 98 -13.80 16.71 -8.87
N PHE A 99 -13.79 16.38 -10.16
CA PHE A 99 -13.39 17.34 -11.20
C PHE A 99 -14.39 18.48 -11.34
N LYS A 100 -15.69 18.21 -11.32
CA LYS A 100 -16.71 19.26 -11.30
C LYS A 100 -16.50 20.24 -10.14
N THR A 101 -16.27 19.73 -8.93
CA THR A 101 -16.10 20.61 -7.75
C THR A 101 -14.85 21.48 -7.86
N LEU A 102 -13.74 20.94 -8.40
CA LEU A 102 -12.52 21.72 -8.64
C LEU A 102 -12.71 22.73 -9.76
N GLY A 103 -13.31 22.32 -10.88
CA GLY A 103 -13.64 23.18 -12.01
C GLY A 103 -14.52 24.35 -11.58
N ASP A 104 -15.68 24.06 -10.97
CA ASP A 104 -16.63 25.08 -10.52
C ASP A 104 -15.97 26.10 -9.58
N LYS A 105 -15.03 25.65 -8.73
CA LYS A 105 -14.37 26.50 -7.73
C LYS A 105 -13.21 27.32 -8.29
N TYR A 106 -12.40 26.77 -9.20
CA TYR A 106 -11.11 27.37 -9.59
C TYR A 106 -11.08 27.94 -11.02
N GLY A 107 -12.19 27.88 -11.76
CA GLY A 107 -12.36 28.59 -13.04
C GLY A 107 -12.61 27.70 -14.27
N GLY A 108 -13.27 26.56 -14.08
CA GLY A 108 -13.75 25.67 -15.13
C GLY A 108 -12.65 25.16 -16.06
N LEU A 109 -12.88 25.19 -17.37
CA LEU A 109 -11.91 24.73 -18.37
C LEU A 109 -10.59 25.52 -18.34
N GLU A 110 -10.61 26.79 -17.92
CA GLU A 110 -9.39 27.61 -17.81
C GLU A 110 -8.50 27.17 -16.64
N TYR A 111 -9.10 26.66 -15.55
CA TYR A 111 -8.36 25.97 -14.49
C TYR A 111 -7.65 24.73 -15.01
N TYR A 112 -8.35 23.91 -15.78
CA TYR A 112 -7.76 22.70 -16.35
C TYR A 112 -6.69 22.98 -17.39
N ARG A 113 -6.80 24.09 -18.13
CA ARG A 113 -5.72 24.56 -19.01
C ARG A 113 -4.42 24.83 -18.23
N ARG A 114 -4.51 25.47 -17.06
CA ARG A 114 -3.33 25.68 -16.18
C ARG A 114 -2.80 24.36 -15.64
N PHE A 115 -3.69 23.47 -15.20
CA PHE A 115 -3.34 22.13 -14.75
C PHE A 115 -2.55 21.35 -15.81
N PHE A 116 -3.01 21.27 -17.05
CA PHE A 116 -2.28 20.54 -18.09
C PHE A 116 -0.94 21.18 -18.47
N LYS A 117 -0.76 22.50 -18.29
CA LYS A 117 0.57 23.13 -18.45
C LYS A 117 1.54 22.63 -17.37
N ILE A 118 1.07 22.52 -16.13
CA ILE A 118 1.87 22.00 -15.01
C ILE A 118 2.21 20.53 -15.24
N ILE A 119 1.24 19.71 -15.65
CA ILE A 119 1.48 18.28 -15.96
C ILE A 119 2.59 18.15 -17.01
N LYS A 120 2.53 18.91 -18.11
CA LYS A 120 3.58 18.89 -19.14
C LYS A 120 4.97 19.26 -18.60
N GLN A 121 5.06 20.15 -17.63
CA GLN A 121 6.33 20.51 -16.98
C GLN A 121 6.85 19.40 -16.06
N MET A 122 5.94 18.69 -15.39
CA MET A 122 6.27 17.55 -14.53
C MET A 122 6.62 16.29 -15.32
N GLY A 123 6.27 16.25 -16.61
CA GLY A 123 6.40 15.07 -17.46
C GLY A 123 5.19 14.14 -17.31
N SER A 124 5.40 12.84 -17.41
CA SER A 124 4.30 11.89 -17.22
C SER A 124 4.01 11.68 -15.73
N VAL A 125 2.75 11.78 -15.33
CA VAL A 125 2.30 11.56 -13.95
C VAL A 125 1.35 10.37 -13.86
N ASN A 126 1.58 9.51 -12.88
CA ASN A 126 0.81 8.27 -12.66
C ASN A 126 0.49 8.02 -11.18
N ASP A 127 0.77 8.99 -10.32
CA ASP A 127 0.65 8.87 -8.86
C ASP A 127 -0.31 9.94 -8.31
N ASP A 128 -1.13 9.56 -7.33
CA ASP A 128 -2.17 10.45 -6.80
C ASP A 128 -1.56 11.72 -6.22
N SER A 129 -0.43 11.62 -5.51
CA SER A 129 0.23 12.78 -4.91
C SER A 129 0.73 13.75 -5.98
N SER A 130 1.27 13.26 -7.10
CA SER A 130 1.68 14.11 -8.21
C SER A 130 0.52 14.83 -8.90
N ILE A 131 -0.58 14.10 -9.15
CA ILE A 131 -1.76 14.66 -9.81
C ILE A 131 -2.43 15.70 -8.92
N ILE A 132 -2.60 15.40 -7.63
CA ILE A 132 -3.20 16.32 -6.66
C ILE A 132 -2.30 17.54 -6.43
N THR A 133 -0.97 17.36 -6.42
CA THR A 133 -0.02 18.49 -6.37
C THR A 133 -0.21 19.40 -7.58
N ALA A 134 -0.31 18.84 -8.79
CA ALA A 134 -0.55 19.62 -10.00
C ALA A 134 -1.91 20.35 -9.99
N LEU A 135 -2.98 19.69 -9.51
CA LEU A 135 -4.29 20.32 -9.31
C LEU A 135 -4.22 21.48 -8.32
N GLY A 136 -3.44 21.31 -7.24
CA GLY A 136 -3.14 22.32 -6.24
C GLY A 136 -2.39 23.53 -6.77
N GLN A 137 -1.33 23.28 -7.53
CA GLN A 137 -0.54 24.32 -8.20
C GLN A 137 -1.39 25.10 -9.23
N ALA A 138 -2.25 24.41 -9.99
CA ALA A 138 -3.16 25.08 -10.94
C ALA A 138 -4.20 25.99 -10.27
N ALA A 139 -4.54 25.68 -9.01
CA ALA A 139 -5.42 26.44 -8.15
C ALA A 139 -4.70 27.57 -7.40
N ASN A 140 -3.36 27.66 -7.51
CA ASN A 140 -2.50 28.48 -6.66
C ASN A 140 -2.73 28.24 -5.15
N ASN A 141 -3.19 27.04 -4.77
CA ASN A 141 -3.49 26.68 -3.39
C ASN A 141 -3.41 25.16 -3.15
N THR A 142 -2.19 24.63 -3.13
CA THR A 142 -1.95 23.19 -2.97
C THR A 142 -2.46 22.63 -1.64
N ILE A 143 -2.34 23.40 -0.56
CA ILE A 143 -2.78 23.00 0.78
C ILE A 143 -4.30 22.78 0.78
N GLU A 144 -5.06 23.74 0.25
CA GLU A 144 -6.52 23.64 0.24
C GLU A 144 -7.00 22.46 -0.61
N VAL A 145 -6.42 22.25 -1.79
CA VAL A 145 -6.77 21.13 -2.65
C VAL A 145 -6.45 19.81 -1.94
N LEU A 146 -5.28 19.65 -1.34
CA LEU A 146 -4.94 18.46 -0.54
C LEU A 146 -5.96 18.22 0.58
N GLU A 147 -6.36 19.26 1.31
CA GLU A 147 -7.36 19.15 2.37
C GLU A 147 -8.76 18.77 1.82
N MET A 148 -9.13 19.22 0.62
CA MET A 148 -10.35 18.75 -0.06
C MET A 148 -10.29 17.25 -0.32
N PHE A 149 -9.19 16.75 -0.88
CA PHE A 149 -8.99 15.32 -1.14
C PHE A 149 -9.00 14.49 0.13
N LYS A 150 -8.34 14.94 1.21
CA LYS A 150 -8.40 14.29 2.53
C LYS A 150 -9.83 14.24 3.07
N ARG A 151 -10.61 15.33 2.96
CA ARG A 151 -12.02 15.36 3.36
C ARG A 151 -12.87 14.39 2.56
N TRP A 152 -12.60 14.24 1.27
CA TRP A 152 -13.23 13.22 0.42
C TRP A 152 -12.79 11.79 0.78
N GLY A 153 -11.77 11.61 1.61
CA GLY A 153 -11.34 10.31 2.12
C GLY A 153 -10.15 9.71 1.34
N PHE A 154 -9.43 10.52 0.57
CA PHE A 154 -8.16 10.08 -0.01
C PHE A 154 -7.12 9.88 1.11
N THR A 155 -6.32 8.82 0.98
CA THR A 155 -5.29 8.43 1.95
C THR A 155 -3.94 8.27 1.26
N GLY A 156 -2.85 8.38 2.04
CA GLY A 156 -1.49 8.24 1.49
C GLY A 156 -1.11 9.31 0.47
N ILE A 157 -1.68 10.51 0.60
CA ILE A 157 -1.45 11.66 -0.27
C ILE A 157 -0.78 12.80 0.50
N SER A 158 0.13 13.51 -0.16
CA SER A 158 0.82 14.71 0.34
C SER A 158 1.41 15.47 -0.86
N SER A 159 1.78 16.74 -0.69
CA SER A 159 2.42 17.48 -1.78
C SER A 159 3.81 16.91 -2.08
N ILE A 160 4.29 17.07 -3.32
CA ILE A 160 5.65 16.62 -3.68
C ILE A 160 6.70 17.30 -2.80
N GLU A 161 6.49 18.57 -2.46
CA GLU A 161 7.37 19.36 -1.60
C GLU A 161 7.38 18.83 -0.16
N GLU A 162 6.20 18.52 0.41
CA GLU A 162 6.10 17.89 1.74
C GLU A 162 6.76 16.51 1.75
N ILE A 163 6.55 15.71 0.71
CA ILE A 163 7.16 14.38 0.60
C ILE A 163 8.68 14.52 0.56
N ALA A 164 9.24 15.50 -0.16
CA ALA A 164 10.69 15.75 -0.17
C ALA A 164 11.24 16.06 1.24
N VAL A 165 10.50 16.86 2.02
CA VAL A 165 10.87 17.16 3.42
C VAL A 165 10.82 15.90 4.29
N ILE A 166 9.77 15.09 4.16
CA ILE A 166 9.63 13.83 4.90
C ILE A 166 10.75 12.85 4.53
N MET A 167 11.08 12.74 3.24
CA MET A 167 12.17 11.92 2.72
C MET A 167 13.51 12.30 3.36
N GLU A 168 13.82 13.60 3.42
CA GLU A 168 15.07 14.07 4.02
C GLU A 168 15.12 13.81 5.53
N LYS A 169 14.00 14.02 6.23
CA LYS A 169 13.90 13.69 7.66
C LYS A 169 14.06 12.19 7.90
N ALA A 170 13.43 11.36 7.08
CA ALA A 170 13.52 9.90 7.17
C ALA A 170 14.96 9.43 6.95
N ARG A 171 15.63 9.97 5.92
CA ARG A 171 17.03 9.69 5.61
C ARG A 171 17.94 9.94 6.82
N LYS A 172 17.87 11.14 7.40
CA LYS A 172 18.66 11.49 8.60
C LYS A 172 18.38 10.53 9.77
N THR A 173 17.11 10.26 10.03
CA THR A 173 16.68 9.36 11.11
C THR A 173 17.27 7.95 10.95
N VAL A 174 17.35 7.45 9.72
CA VAL A 174 17.91 6.13 9.41
C VAL A 174 19.44 6.13 9.48
N GLU A 175 20.10 7.20 9.03
CA GLU A 175 21.56 7.36 9.07
C GLU A 175 22.10 7.40 10.50
N ASP A 176 21.40 8.11 11.39
CA ASP A 176 21.79 8.30 12.79
C ASP A 176 21.65 7.03 13.67
N LEU A 177 21.02 5.96 13.15
CA LEU A 177 20.86 4.70 13.89
C LEU A 177 22.21 4.06 14.23
N SER A 178 22.38 3.65 15.48
CA SER A 178 23.54 2.85 15.89
C SER A 178 23.61 1.50 15.17
N ILE A 179 24.83 1.07 14.82
CA ILE A 179 25.07 -0.25 14.23
C ILE A 179 24.72 -1.41 15.18
N LEU A 180 24.60 -1.15 16.48
CA LEU A 180 24.19 -2.16 17.46
C LEU A 180 22.70 -2.53 17.33
N LEU A 181 21.92 -1.71 16.63
CA LEU A 181 20.48 -1.91 16.42
C LEU A 181 20.14 -2.78 15.21
N GLN A 182 21.05 -3.70 14.84
CA GLN A 182 20.76 -4.70 13.83
C GLN A 182 19.76 -5.75 14.36
N PRO A 183 18.92 -6.34 13.48
CA PRO A 183 18.81 -6.12 12.03
C PRO A 183 17.92 -4.93 11.64
N PHE A 184 17.31 -4.23 12.60
CA PHE A 184 16.31 -3.19 12.30
C PHE A 184 16.91 -1.97 11.61
N LYS A 185 18.18 -1.64 11.88
CA LYS A 185 18.91 -0.65 11.08
C LYS A 185 18.95 -1.04 9.59
N LEU A 186 19.32 -2.28 9.26
CA LEU A 186 19.34 -2.75 7.87
C LEU A 186 17.94 -2.69 7.23
N ILE A 187 16.90 -3.11 7.95
CA ILE A 187 15.52 -3.04 7.45
C ILE A 187 15.11 -1.60 7.15
N ALA A 188 15.42 -0.66 8.05
CA ALA A 188 15.14 0.76 7.84
C ALA A 188 15.90 1.33 6.63
N GLN A 189 17.16 0.92 6.43
CA GLN A 189 17.97 1.31 5.26
C GLN A 189 17.41 0.76 3.95
N ILE A 190 16.91 -0.48 3.94
CA ILE A 190 16.26 -1.07 2.76
C ILE A 190 14.99 -0.29 2.42
N LEU A 191 14.14 -0.01 3.40
CA LEU A 191 12.93 0.80 3.20
C LEU A 191 13.27 2.20 2.69
N MET A 192 14.30 2.85 3.25
CA MET A 192 14.75 4.16 2.78
C MET A 192 15.25 4.11 1.33
N SER A 193 15.97 3.04 0.94
CA SER A 193 16.44 2.84 -0.44
C SER A 193 15.27 2.68 -1.42
N MET A 194 14.26 1.88 -1.05
CA MET A 194 13.02 1.73 -1.82
C MET A 194 12.25 3.06 -1.93
N ALA A 195 12.26 3.88 -0.87
CA ALA A 195 11.65 5.20 -0.88
C ALA A 195 12.32 6.13 -1.89
N LEU A 196 13.65 6.17 -1.91
CA LEU A 196 14.43 6.98 -2.86
C LEU A 196 14.22 6.52 -4.30
N GLU A 197 14.23 5.21 -4.55
CA GLU A 197 13.95 4.65 -5.88
C GLU A 197 12.54 5.03 -6.35
N ALA A 198 11.53 4.83 -5.50
CA ALA A 198 10.15 5.21 -5.80
C ALA A 198 10.02 6.72 -6.09
N TYR A 199 10.66 7.57 -5.30
CA TYR A 199 10.65 9.02 -5.49
C TYR A 199 11.28 9.42 -6.82
N SER A 200 12.44 8.85 -7.16
CA SER A 200 13.16 9.12 -8.41
C SER A 200 12.37 8.71 -9.66
N ARG A 201 11.46 7.74 -9.53
CA ARG A 201 10.57 7.27 -10.60
C ARG A 201 9.21 7.98 -10.62
N GLY A 202 8.99 8.97 -9.76
CA GLY A 202 7.73 9.72 -9.67
C GLY A 202 6.59 8.98 -8.96
N TYR A 203 6.87 7.88 -8.25
CA TYR A 203 5.89 7.15 -7.45
C TYR A 203 5.81 7.71 -6.02
N TYR A 204 5.37 8.96 -5.90
CA TYR A 204 5.44 9.73 -4.65
C TYR A 204 4.63 9.14 -3.49
N SER A 205 3.41 8.64 -3.70
CA SER A 205 2.66 7.96 -2.63
C SER A 205 3.37 6.69 -2.13
N ARG A 206 4.05 5.95 -3.01
CA ARG A 206 4.88 4.80 -2.59
C ARG A 206 6.14 5.24 -1.86
N ALA A 207 6.80 6.29 -2.32
CA ALA A 207 7.96 6.86 -1.64
C ALA A 207 7.61 7.27 -0.21
N LEU A 208 6.47 7.96 -0.04
CA LEU A 208 5.95 8.35 1.26
C LEU A 208 5.67 7.15 2.17
N LEU A 209 5.06 6.07 1.63
CA LEU A 209 4.82 4.83 2.37
C LEU A 209 6.13 4.22 2.88
N TYR A 210 7.11 4.05 2.00
CA TYR A 210 8.41 3.47 2.36
C TYR A 210 9.19 4.35 3.35
N ALA A 211 9.18 5.67 3.17
CA ALA A 211 9.84 6.61 4.08
C ALA A 211 9.24 6.58 5.49
N ASN A 212 7.91 6.60 5.59
CA ASN A 212 7.22 6.47 6.88
C ASN A 212 7.52 5.12 7.54
N GLY A 213 7.54 4.03 6.75
CA GLY A 213 7.96 2.71 7.24
C GLY A 213 9.38 2.73 7.79
N ALA A 214 10.32 3.35 7.07
CA ALA A 214 11.71 3.47 7.49
C ALA A 214 11.83 4.22 8.83
N VAL A 215 11.10 5.34 8.99
CA VAL A 215 11.05 6.12 10.23
C VAL A 215 10.46 5.30 11.38
N ILE A 216 9.37 4.57 11.16
CA ILE A 216 8.73 3.75 12.19
C ILE A 216 9.69 2.66 12.67
N ILE A 217 10.35 1.95 11.74
CA ILE A 217 11.34 0.91 12.09
C ILE A 217 12.52 1.54 12.83
N ALA A 218 13.05 2.67 12.34
CA ALA A 218 14.17 3.37 12.96
C ALA A 218 13.85 3.83 14.38
N ALA A 219 12.74 4.54 14.57
CA ALA A 219 12.34 5.08 15.87
C ALA A 219 12.10 3.98 16.92
N ASN A 220 11.69 2.79 16.50
CA ASN A 220 11.40 1.66 17.39
C ASN A 220 12.53 0.62 17.45
N ALA A 221 13.63 0.81 16.71
CA ALA A 221 14.72 -0.16 16.60
C ALA A 221 15.29 -0.62 17.96
N PRO A 222 15.50 0.26 18.97
CA PRO A 222 15.97 -0.18 20.29
C PRO A 222 15.03 -1.18 20.97
N ILE A 223 13.73 -0.90 20.96
CA ILE A 223 12.71 -1.76 21.58
C ILE A 223 12.62 -3.09 20.83
N LEU A 224 12.59 -3.03 19.50
CA LEU A 224 12.54 -4.22 18.65
C LEU A 224 13.77 -5.12 18.84
N CYS A 225 14.97 -4.53 18.96
CA CYS A 225 16.20 -5.25 19.30
C CYS A 225 16.11 -5.93 20.67
N LEU A 226 15.65 -5.21 21.70
CA LEU A 226 15.52 -5.77 23.04
C LEU A 226 14.58 -6.98 23.06
N ILE A 227 13.43 -6.87 22.40
CA ILE A 227 12.46 -7.97 22.28
C ILE A 227 13.10 -9.16 21.56
N MET A 228 13.73 -8.92 20.41
CA MET A 228 14.34 -9.97 19.60
C MET A 228 15.48 -10.68 20.34
N TYR A 229 16.42 -9.94 20.92
CA TYR A 229 17.52 -10.51 21.69
C TYR A 229 17.02 -11.22 22.96
N GLY A 230 15.98 -10.70 23.62
CA GLY A 230 15.30 -11.36 24.73
C GLY A 230 14.71 -12.72 24.33
N ILE A 231 14.03 -12.80 23.19
CA ILE A 231 13.47 -14.05 22.67
C ILE A 231 14.59 -15.04 22.32
N VAL A 232 15.63 -14.58 21.61
CA VAL A 232 16.77 -15.42 21.20
C VAL A 232 17.50 -15.99 22.43
N THR A 233 17.76 -15.16 23.44
CA THR A 233 18.42 -15.60 24.68
C THR A 233 17.56 -16.61 25.45
N LEU A 234 16.24 -16.40 25.56
CA LEU A 234 15.32 -17.37 26.17
C LEU A 234 15.29 -18.70 25.42
N LEU A 235 15.30 -18.67 24.08
CA LEU A 235 15.36 -19.87 23.25
C LEU A 235 16.67 -20.64 23.47
N ILE A 236 17.82 -19.94 23.46
CA ILE A 236 19.13 -20.53 23.74
C ILE A 236 19.17 -21.15 25.13
N ALA A 237 18.69 -20.43 26.16
CA ALA A 237 18.62 -20.92 27.53
C ALA A 237 17.75 -22.18 27.64
N ARG A 238 16.58 -22.21 26.99
CA ARG A 238 15.69 -23.37 26.96
C ARG A 238 16.34 -24.58 26.28
N LEU A 239 17.06 -24.37 25.18
CA LEU A 239 17.79 -25.43 24.48
C LEU A 239 18.95 -25.96 25.32
N ALA A 240 19.70 -25.08 26.00
CA ALA A 240 20.78 -25.45 26.90
C ALA A 240 20.26 -26.26 28.11
N TYR A 241 19.14 -25.83 28.71
CA TYR A 241 18.47 -26.54 29.80
C TYR A 241 18.02 -27.95 29.39
N LYS A 242 17.36 -28.08 28.23
CA LYS A 242 16.98 -29.38 27.66
C LYS A 242 18.19 -30.29 27.41
N ARG A 243 19.33 -29.74 26.98
CA ARG A 243 20.57 -30.52 26.78
C ARG A 243 21.15 -31.02 28.11
N ARG A 244 21.08 -30.23 29.19
CA ARG A 244 21.56 -30.64 30.53
C ARG A 244 20.72 -31.75 31.16
N ILE A 245 19.42 -31.81 30.86
CA ILE A 245 18.49 -32.80 31.44
C ILE A 245 18.48 -34.14 30.68
N LYS A 246 19.20 -34.26 29.55
CA LYS A 246 19.36 -35.56 28.90
C LYS A 246 19.92 -36.55 29.94
N PRO A 247 19.17 -37.64 30.26
CA PRO A 247 19.58 -38.55 31.31
C PRO A 247 20.97 -39.10 30.96
N LYS A 248 21.86 -39.16 31.96
CA LYS A 248 23.14 -39.87 31.78
C LYS A 248 22.82 -41.25 31.21
N PRO A 249 23.51 -41.72 30.16
CA PRO A 249 23.29 -43.06 29.67
C PRO A 249 23.46 -44.01 30.85
N VAL A 250 22.41 -44.78 31.15
CA VAL A 250 22.45 -45.77 32.23
C VAL A 250 23.59 -46.72 31.86
N LYS A 251 24.72 -46.66 32.59
CA LYS A 251 25.73 -47.71 32.50
C LYS A 251 25.04 -48.98 32.97
N LEU A 252 24.73 -49.89 32.04
CA LEU A 252 24.28 -51.23 32.43
C LEU A 252 25.44 -51.87 33.19
N GLU A 253 25.31 -51.97 34.52
CA GLU A 253 26.11 -52.90 35.29
C GLU A 253 25.70 -54.30 34.84
N LEU A 254 26.57 -54.95 34.08
CA LEU A 254 26.36 -56.29 33.58
C LEU A 254 26.86 -57.28 34.63
N LEU A 255 25.97 -58.18 35.07
CA LEU A 255 26.33 -59.33 35.89
C LEU A 255 26.49 -60.54 34.98
N PHE A 256 27.30 -61.51 35.38
CA PHE A 256 27.44 -62.76 34.63
C PHE A 256 26.61 -63.85 35.31
N CYS A 257 25.93 -64.67 34.53
CA CYS A 257 25.22 -65.84 35.03
C CYS A 257 26.21 -66.82 35.68
N PRO A 258 26.06 -67.21 36.95
CA PRO A 258 27.00 -68.12 37.61
C PRO A 258 26.97 -69.54 37.03
N TYR A 259 25.92 -69.91 36.28
CA TYR A 259 25.75 -71.26 35.74
C TYR A 259 26.27 -71.43 34.31
N CYS A 260 26.23 -70.38 33.49
CA CYS A 260 26.62 -70.48 32.07
C CYS A 260 27.53 -69.34 31.59
N GLY A 261 27.83 -68.36 32.44
CA GLY A 261 28.70 -67.23 32.08
C GLY A 261 28.06 -66.21 31.14
N ALA A 262 26.79 -66.32 30.78
CA ALA A 262 26.12 -65.33 29.93
C ALA A 262 26.01 -63.97 30.63
N ARG A 263 26.18 -62.87 29.89
CA ARG A 263 25.98 -61.51 30.40
C ARG A 263 24.50 -61.24 30.63
N LEU A 264 24.17 -60.77 31.82
CA LEU A 264 22.82 -60.48 32.29
C LEU A 264 22.71 -59.01 32.72
N PRO A 265 21.57 -58.36 32.45
CA PRO A 265 21.28 -57.07 33.06
C PRO A 265 21.10 -57.22 34.57
N LYS A 266 21.53 -56.20 35.35
CA LYS A 266 21.36 -56.18 36.80
C LYS A 266 19.89 -56.35 37.20
N GLY A 267 19.62 -57.29 38.11
CA GLY A 267 18.25 -57.61 38.57
C GLY A 267 17.55 -58.71 37.76
N ALA A 268 18.20 -59.35 36.79
CA ALA A 268 17.63 -60.50 36.10
C ALA A 268 17.35 -61.64 37.09
N LEU A 269 16.07 -62.04 37.21
CA LEU A 269 15.62 -63.16 38.06
C LEU A 269 15.87 -64.53 37.42
N TYR A 270 15.98 -64.59 36.10
CA TYR A 270 16.24 -65.80 35.33
C TYR A 270 17.25 -65.52 34.22
N CYS A 271 18.11 -66.48 33.92
CA CYS A 271 19.00 -66.40 32.77
C CYS A 271 18.22 -66.77 31.50
N PRO A 272 18.11 -65.89 30.50
CA PRO A 272 17.39 -66.18 29.26
C PRO A 272 18.11 -67.22 28.39
N TYR A 273 19.39 -67.48 28.64
CA TYR A 273 20.19 -68.43 27.86
C TYR A 273 20.16 -69.85 28.43
N CYS A 274 20.11 -70.02 29.76
CA CYS A 274 20.10 -71.35 30.39
C CYS A 274 18.84 -71.65 31.21
N GLY A 275 17.89 -70.72 31.29
CA GLY A 275 16.60 -70.89 31.98
C GLY A 275 16.66 -70.91 33.51
N ARG A 276 17.84 -70.91 34.12
CA ARG A 276 17.97 -71.00 35.59
C ARG A 276 17.64 -69.69 36.29
N ARG A 277 17.00 -69.81 37.45
CA ARG A 277 16.74 -68.68 38.35
C ARG A 277 18.05 -68.17 38.96
N ILE A 278 18.25 -66.86 38.93
CA ILE A 278 19.40 -66.19 39.55
C ILE A 278 19.01 -65.80 40.97
N GLN A 279 19.70 -66.34 41.96
CA GLN A 279 19.66 -65.85 43.34
C GLN A 279 20.94 -65.06 43.58
N TYR A 280 20.78 -63.75 43.80
CA TYR A 280 21.87 -62.91 44.27
C TYR A 280 21.91 -63.08 45.79
N TYR A 281 23.02 -63.62 46.32
CA TYR A 281 23.29 -63.63 47.75
C TYR A 281 23.80 -62.26 48.19
#